data_AF-A0A2U2YXN6-F1
#
_entry.id   AF-A0A2U2YXN6-F1
#
_cell.length_a   1.000
_cell.length_b   1.000
_cell.length_c   1.000
_cell.angle_alpha   90.00
_cell.angle_beta   90.00
_cell.angle_gamma   90.00
#
_symmetry.space_group_name_H-M   'P 1'
#
loop_
_entity.id
_entity.type
_entity.pdbx_description
1 polymer ?
#
loop_
_entity_poly.entity_id
_entity_poly.type
_entity_poly.pdbx_seq_one_letter_code
_entity_poly.pdbx_strand_id
1 'polypeptide(L)'
;LVDWAKDKVQVTLEIVKRSDDVKGFVVLPRRWVVERTLSWICRRRRCVRDYERLPEHHEAMVHWSMILLMRRRLARATAPPTSK
;
A
#
# COMPACT_ATOMS: atom_id res chain seq x y z
N LEU A 1 11.67 -18.02 4.06
CA LEU A 1 10.84 -16.78 4.05
C LEU A 1 10.54 -16.31 5.47
N VAL A 2 9.98 -17.16 6.33
CA VAL A 2 9.73 -16.82 7.75
C VAL A 2 11.02 -16.48 8.49
N ASP A 3 12.03 -17.36 8.41
CA ASP A 3 13.33 -17.13 9.08
C ASP A 3 14.03 -15.89 8.54
N TRP A 4 14.03 -15.71 7.21
CA TRP A 4 14.57 -14.51 6.56
C TRP A 4 13.90 -13.22 7.07
N ALA A 5 12.57 -13.20 7.22
CA ALA A 5 11.85 -12.02 7.68
C ALA A 5 12.19 -11.67 9.13
N LYS A 6 12.36 -12.69 9.98
CA LYS A 6 12.83 -12.54 11.36
C LYS A 6 14.26 -12.00 11.40
N ASP A 7 15.16 -12.56 10.61
CA ASP A 7 16.59 -12.29 10.68
C ASP A 7 17.00 -10.97 10.01
N LYS A 8 16.32 -10.57 8.92
CA LYS A 8 16.70 -9.40 8.12
C LYS A 8 15.86 -8.16 8.37
N VAL A 9 14.57 -8.34 8.66
CA VAL A 9 13.62 -7.22 8.76
C VAL A 9 13.01 -7.12 10.17
N GLN A 10 13.31 -8.08 11.05
CA GLN A 10 12.82 -8.12 12.44
C GLN A 10 11.30 -8.04 12.55
N VAL A 11 10.60 -8.71 11.63
CA VAL A 11 9.13 -8.80 11.62
C VAL A 11 8.67 -10.25 11.77
N THR A 12 7.55 -10.45 12.47
CA THR A 12 6.88 -11.75 12.51
C THR A 12 6.01 -11.91 11.28
N LEU A 13 6.25 -12.97 10.50
CA LEU A 13 5.51 -13.28 9.29
C LEU A 13 4.47 -14.37 9.54
N GLU A 14 3.20 -14.04 9.34
CA GLU A 14 2.10 -15.00 9.30
C GLU A 14 1.68 -15.25 7.86
N ILE A 15 1.72 -16.51 7.41
CA ILE A 15 1.34 -16.87 6.04
C ILE A 15 -0.15 -17.25 6.03
N VAL A 16 -0.97 -16.34 5.52
CA VAL A 16 -2.40 -16.59 5.29
C VAL A 16 -2.57 -17.32 3.95
N LYS A 17 -2.88 -18.62 3.99
CA LYS A 17 -3.16 -19.40 2.78
C LYS A 17 -4.51 -19.02 2.18
N ARG A 18 -4.60 -19.06 0.86
CA ARG A 18 -5.88 -19.01 0.16
C ARG A 18 -6.66 -20.29 0.47
N SER A 19 -7.93 -20.17 0.84
CA SER A 19 -8.82 -21.31 1.00
C SER A 19 -9.54 -21.56 -0.32
N ASP A 20 -9.15 -22.61 -1.04
CA ASP A 20 -9.76 -22.95 -2.33
C ASP A 20 -11.13 -23.66 -2.16
N ASP A 21 -11.41 -24.19 -0.96
CA ASP A 21 -12.65 -24.90 -0.62
C ASP A 21 -13.84 -23.98 -0.28
N VAL A 22 -13.61 -22.66 -0.17
CA VAL A 22 -14.67 -21.72 0.25
C VAL A 22 -15.26 -21.03 -0.97
N LYS A 23 -16.58 -21.18 -1.17
CA LYS A 23 -17.33 -20.44 -2.19
C LYS A 23 -17.64 -19.03 -1.70
N GLY A 24 -17.19 -18.02 -2.43
CA GLY A 24 -17.50 -16.60 -2.18
C GLY A 24 -16.31 -15.80 -1.66
N PHE A 25 -16.60 -14.61 -1.10
CA PHE A 25 -15.58 -13.70 -0.60
C PHE A 25 -15.31 -13.93 0.89
N VAL A 26 -14.06 -14.23 1.24
CA VAL A 26 -13.60 -14.37 2.63
C VAL A 26 -12.74 -13.17 2.99
N VAL A 27 -13.09 -12.48 4.08
CA VAL A 27 -12.30 -11.36 4.60
C VAL A 27 -11.00 -11.90 5.19
N LEU A 28 -9.87 -11.56 4.55
CA LEU A 28 -8.55 -11.91 5.09
C LEU A 28 -8.07 -10.83 6.07
N PRO A 29 -7.42 -11.23 7.19
CA PRO A 29 -6.85 -10.28 8.15
C PRO A 29 -5.92 -9.28 7.47
N ARG A 30 -6.12 -7.98 7.73
CA ARG A 30 -5.28 -6.85 7.26
C ARG A 30 -5.11 -6.70 5.74
N ARG A 31 -5.78 -7.52 4.91
CA ARG A 31 -5.72 -7.43 3.44
C ARG A 31 -6.10 -6.04 2.92
N TRP A 32 -7.08 -5.41 3.55
CA TRP A 32 -7.52 -4.06 3.21
C TRP A 32 -6.37 -3.03 3.31
N VAL A 33 -5.37 -3.24 4.17
CA VAL A 33 -4.24 -2.31 4.34
C VAL A 33 -3.39 -2.28 3.07
N VAL A 34 -3.12 -3.47 2.50
CA VAL A 34 -2.37 -3.63 1.26
C VAL A 34 -3.18 -3.06 0.09
N GLU A 35 -4.44 -3.47 -0.04
CA GLU A 35 -5.32 -2.98 -1.11
C GLU A 35 -5.50 -1.47 -1.07
N ARG A 36 -5.62 -0.88 0.12
CA ARG A 36 -5.71 0.57 0.29
C ARG A 36 -4.43 1.28 -0.12
N THR A 37 -3.28 0.71 0.23
CA THR A 37 -1.96 1.23 -0.18
C THR A 37 -1.84 1.21 -1.71
N LEU A 38 -2.19 0.08 -2.34
CA LEU A 38 -2.22 -0.04 -3.80
C LEU A 38 -3.21 0.94 -4.43
N SER A 39 -4.40 1.11 -3.84
CA SER A 39 -5.38 2.10 -4.31
C SER A 39 -4.82 3.53 -4.31
N TRP A 40 -4.04 3.92 -3.28
CA TRP A 40 -3.40 5.24 -3.27
C TRP A 40 -2.33 5.41 -4.34
N ILE A 41 -1.58 4.35 -4.65
CA ILE A 41 -0.57 4.34 -5.71
C ILE A 41 -1.27 4.43 -7.08
N CYS A 42 -2.18 3.49 -7.36
CA CYS A 42 -2.91 3.41 -8.62
C CYS A 42 -3.83 4.62 -8.87
N ARG A 43 -4.26 5.35 -7.83
CA ARG A 43 -5.00 6.61 -8.02
C ARG A 43 -4.21 7.66 -8.83
N ARG A 44 -2.89 7.51 -8.97
CA ARG A 44 -2.05 8.35 -9.83
C ARG A 44 -1.96 7.68 -11.18
N ARG A 45 -2.42 8.36 -12.24
CA ARG A 45 -2.56 7.78 -13.58
C ARG A 45 -1.31 7.04 -14.09
N ARG A 46 -0.12 7.52 -13.71
CA ARG A 46 1.17 6.97 -14.15
C ARG A 46 1.55 5.65 -13.46
N CYS A 47 0.91 5.31 -12.34
CA CYS A 47 1.13 4.06 -11.62
C CYS A 47 0.02 3.03 -11.86
N VAL A 48 -0.99 3.34 -12.69
CA VAL A 48 -2.07 2.38 -13.02
C VAL A 48 -1.55 1.27 -13.93
N ARG A 49 -0.64 1.61 -14.83
CA ARG A 49 0.00 0.71 -15.77
C ARG A 49 1.45 1.14 -15.90
N ASP A 50 2.36 0.18 -16.00
CA ASP A 50 3.76 0.48 -16.19
C ASP A 50 3.98 1.00 -17.62
N TYR A 51 4.26 2.28 -17.72
CA TYR A 51 4.56 2.96 -18.99
C TYR A 51 6.03 3.37 -19.07
N GLU A 52 6.78 3.19 -17.99
CA GLU A 52 8.12 3.72 -17.89
C GLU A 52 9.10 2.75 -18.54
N ARG A 53 10.07 3.28 -19.27
CA ARG A 53 11.09 2.45 -19.95
C ARG A 53 12.05 1.78 -18.97
N LEU A 54 12.22 2.38 -17.80
CA LEU A 54 13.22 2.05 -16.80
C LEU A 54 12.54 1.85 -15.44
N PRO A 55 12.85 0.77 -14.69
CA PRO A 55 12.26 0.52 -13.37
C PRO A 55 12.44 1.69 -12.39
N GLU A 56 13.55 2.41 -12.48
CA GLU A 56 13.90 3.54 -11.62
C GLU A 56 12.89 4.70 -11.75
N HIS A 57 12.35 4.90 -12.95
CA HIS A 57 11.32 5.92 -13.16
C HIS A 57 10.00 5.53 -12.50
N HIS A 58 9.61 4.25 -12.62
CA HIS A 58 8.39 3.76 -11.99
C HIS A 58 8.52 3.80 -10.46
N GLU A 59 9.69 3.43 -9.92
CA GLU A 59 10.02 3.55 -8.50
C GLU A 59 9.88 5.02 -8.01
N ALA A 60 10.45 5.97 -8.74
CA ALA A 60 10.28 7.39 -8.43
C ALA A 60 8.79 7.79 -8.41
N MET A 61 8.00 7.35 -9.40
CA MET A 61 6.56 7.64 -9.43
C MET A 61 5.81 7.07 -8.21
N VAL A 62 6.18 5.88 -7.72
CA VAL A 62 5.64 5.29 -6.48
C VAL A 62 6.03 6.13 -5.26
N HIS A 63 7.27 6.60 -5.15
CA HIS A 63 7.68 7.49 -4.05
C HIS A 63 6.93 8.82 -4.07
N TRP A 64 6.85 9.47 -5.23
CA TRP A 64 6.03 10.66 -5.44
C TRP A 64 4.57 10.41 -5.05
N SER A 65 4.09 9.19 -5.25
CA SER A 65 2.75 8.81 -4.84
C SER A 65 2.56 9.00 -3.32
N MET A 66 3.44 8.39 -2.53
CA MET A 66 3.32 8.42 -1.08
C MET A 66 3.64 9.78 -0.49
N ILE A 67 4.64 10.50 -1.01
CA ILE A 67 4.98 11.86 -0.55
C ILE A 67 3.76 12.78 -0.62
N LEU A 68 3.06 12.82 -1.76
CA LEU A 68 1.87 13.65 -1.94
C LEU A 68 0.72 13.23 -1.02
N LEU A 69 0.58 11.93 -0.73
CA LEU A 69 -0.43 11.44 0.21
C LEU A 69 -0.12 11.90 1.64
N MET A 70 1.13 11.74 2.08
CA MET A 70 1.57 12.14 3.41
C MET A 70 1.50 13.66 3.58
N ARG A 71 1.90 14.43 2.57
CA ARG A 71 1.74 15.90 2.56
C ARG A 71 0.29 16.31 2.80
N ARG A 72 -0.68 15.67 2.12
CA ARG A 72 -2.11 15.96 2.31
C ARG A 72 -2.62 15.56 3.70
N ARG A 73 -2.10 14.46 4.27
CA ARG A 73 -2.46 14.05 5.63
C ARG A 73 -1.96 15.03 6.66
N LEU A 74 -0.71 15.47 6.52
CA LEU A 74 -0.10 16.46 7.39
C LEU A 74 -0.89 17.77 7.35
N ALA A 75 -1.18 18.28 6.15
CA ALA A 75 -1.96 19.51 5.98
C ALA A 75 -3.37 19.42 6.60
N ARG A 76 -4.03 18.26 6.54
CA ARG A 76 -5.32 18.04 7.21
C ARG A 76 -5.20 17.94 8.73
N ALA A 77 -4.13 17.33 9.23
CA ALA A 77 -3.89 17.23 10.67
C ALA A 77 -3.59 18.60 11.30
N THR A 78 -2.98 19.52 10.53
CA THR A 78 -2.69 20.89 10.97
C THR A 78 -3.84 21.87 10.75
N ALA A 79 -4.88 21.49 10.01
CA ALA A 79 -6.02 22.36 9.75
C ALA A 79 -6.88 22.48 11.02
N PRO A 80 -7.33 23.69 11.41
CA PRO A 80 -8.26 23.83 12.52
C PRO A 80 -9.56 23.05 12.22
N PRO A 81 -10.23 22.48 13.24
CA PRO A 81 -11.49 21.80 13.02
C PRO A 81 -12.49 22.80 12.43
N THR A 82 -13.00 22.48 11.25
CA THR A 82 -14.08 23.26 10.63
C THR A 82 -15.29 23.23 11.57
N SER A 83 -15.64 24.39 12.14
CA SER A 83 -16.93 24.55 12.83
C SER A 83 -18.02 24.20 11.83
N LYS A 84 -18.84 23.22 12.19
CA LYS A 84 -20.15 23.05 11.54
C LYS A 84 -21.10 24.12 12.06
#